data_AF-A0A831WMF2-F1
#
_entry.id   AF-A0A831WMF2-F1
#
_cell.length_a   1.000
_cell.length_b   1.000
_cell.length_c   1.000
_cell.angle_alpha   90.00
_cell.angle_beta   90.00
_cell.angle_gamma   90.00
#
_symmetry.space_group_name_H-M   'P 1'
#
loop_
_entity.id
_entity.type
_entity.pdbx_description
1 polymer ?
#
loop_
_entity_poly.entity_id
_entity_poly.type
_entity_poly.pdbx_seq_one_letter_code
_entity_poly.pdbx_strand_id
1 'polypeptide(L)' 'VKSYGFVGKGEKLLTIGGNGFLEISMNQGNASQEMELKVGGKVIISL' A
#
# COMPACT_ATOMS: atom_id res chain seq x y z
N VAL A 1 8.84 -2.33 0.59
CA VAL A 1 9.91 -1.41 1.08
C VAL A 1 9.71 -1.13 2.56
N LYS A 2 10.65 -0.46 3.24
CA LYS A 2 10.56 -0.20 4.70
C LYS A 2 9.59 0.93 5.07
N SER A 3 9.46 1.94 4.22
CA SER A 3 8.55 3.07 4.44
C SER A 3 8.33 3.87 3.15
N TYR A 4 7.45 4.86 3.21
CA TYR A 4 7.10 5.75 2.10
C TYR A 4 8.29 6.49 1.47
N GLY A 5 9.35 6.79 2.24
CA GLY A 5 10.52 7.52 1.74
C GLY A 5 11.42 6.73 0.78
N PHE A 6 11.16 5.44 0.57
CA PHE A 6 11.91 4.57 -0.33
C PHE A 6 11.38 4.57 -1.77
N VAL A 7 10.26 5.24 -2.02
CA VAL A 7 9.64 5.35 -3.34
C VAL A 7 9.28 6.81 -3.63
N GLY A 8 9.18 7.19 -4.89
CA GLY A 8 8.80 8.52 -5.34
C GLY A 8 7.35 8.89 -4.99
N LYS A 9 7.04 10.19 -5.06
CA LYS A 9 5.67 10.69 -4.90
C LYS A 9 4.75 10.06 -5.96
N GLY A 10 3.61 9.53 -5.53
CA GLY A 10 2.64 8.85 -6.38
C GLY A 10 2.99 7.39 -6.69
N GLU A 11 4.13 6.86 -6.23
CA GLU A 11 4.45 5.46 -6.46
C GLU A 11 3.75 4.54 -5.46
N LYS A 12 3.37 3.34 -5.94
CA LYS A 12 2.75 2.28 -5.15
C LYS A 12 3.81 1.58 -4.31
N LEU A 13 3.44 1.13 -3.12
CA LEU A 13 4.32 0.39 -2.24
C LEU A 13 3.56 -0.65 -1.40
N LEU A 14 4.28 -1.72 -1.06
CA LEU A 14 3.95 -2.61 0.05
C LEU A 14 4.91 -2.34 1.21
N THR A 15 4.39 -2.21 2.42
CA THR A 15 5.18 -2.02 3.66
C THR A 15 4.49 -2.68 4.84
N ILE A 16 5.16 -2.76 5.99
CA ILE A 16 4.51 -3.08 7.26
C ILE A 16 4.13 -1.76 7.94
N GLY A 17 2.86 -1.62 8.28
CA GLY A 17 2.28 -0.45 8.94
C GLY A 17 2.65 -0.34 10.41
N GLY A 18 2.32 0.81 11.02
CA GLY A 18 2.55 1.05 12.46
C GLY A 18 1.76 0.12 13.39
N ASN A 19 0.75 -0.58 12.86
CA ASN A 19 -0.05 -1.59 13.54
C ASN A 19 0.47 -3.03 13.34
N GLY A 20 1.59 -3.22 12.61
CA GLY A 20 2.20 -4.52 12.35
C GLY A 20 1.56 -5.33 11.22
N PHE A 21 0.61 -4.78 10.46
CA PHE A 21 0.00 -5.44 9.31
C PHE A 21 0.64 -5.02 7.99
N LEU A 22 0.48 -5.83 6.95
CA LEU A 22 0.85 -5.45 5.58
C LEU A 22 -0.07 -4.32 5.11
N GLU A 23 0.55 -3.25 4.61
CA GLU A 23 -0.13 -2.11 3.99
C GLU A 23 0.10 -2.12 2.48
N ILE A 24 -1.01 -1.95 1.74
CA ILE A 24 -1.01 -1.61 0.30
C ILE A 24 -1.23 -0.11 0.22
N SER A 25 -0.19 0.63 -0.18
CA SER A 25 -0.18 2.09 -0.05
C SER A 25 0.37 2.78 -1.30
N MET A 26 0.24 4.11 -1.31
CA MET A 26 0.78 5.00 -2.34
C MET A 26 1.44 6.19 -1.65
N ASN A 27 2.66 6.54 -2.05
CA ASN A 27 3.37 7.65 -1.41
C ASN A 27 2.72 8.99 -1.75
N GLN A 28 2.24 9.69 -0.71
CA GLN A 28 1.47 10.94 -0.83
C GLN A 28 0.30 10.82 -1.83
N GLY A 29 -0.39 9.68 -1.80
CA GLY A 29 -1.54 9.38 -2.66
C GLY A 29 -2.59 8.52 -1.96
N ASN A 30 -3.65 8.15 -2.68
CA ASN A 30 -4.73 7.33 -2.16
C ASN A 30 -4.78 5.98 -2.90
N ALA A 31 -4.24 4.93 -2.27
CA ALA A 31 -4.20 3.60 -2.87
C ALA A 31 -5.59 2.98 -3.06
N SER A 32 -6.55 3.22 -2.17
CA SER A 32 -7.90 2.64 -2.32
C SER A 32 -8.66 3.23 -3.49
N GLN A 33 -8.46 4.52 -3.78
CA GLN A 33 -9.04 5.17 -4.95
C GLN A 33 -8.35 4.71 -6.24
N GLU A 34 -7.03 4.73 -6.29
CA GLU A 34 -6.23 4.36 -7.47
C GLU A 34 -6.40 2.89 -7.87
N MET A 35 -6.58 2.00 -6.89
CA MET A 35 -6.68 0.56 -7.10
C MET A 35 -8.10 0.03 -6.87
N GLU A 36 -9.09 0.93 -6.74
CA GLU A 36 -10.51 0.60 -6.52
C GLU A 36 -10.75 -0.44 -5.41
N LEU A 37 -9.97 -0.33 -4.33
CA LEU A 37 -10.00 -1.26 -3.20
C LEU A 37 -11.11 -0.92 -2.22
N LYS A 38 -11.67 -1.95 -1.59
CA LYS A 38 -12.69 -1.82 -0.56
C LYS A 38 -12.44 -2.79 0.60
N VAL A 39 -12.93 -2.41 1.77
CA VAL A 39 -12.93 -3.29 2.96
C VAL A 39 -13.70 -4.58 2.64
N GLY A 40 -13.14 -5.71 3.06
CA GLY A 40 -13.68 -7.05 2.75
C GLY A 40 -13.28 -7.58 1.37
N GLY A 41 -12.54 -6.82 0.56
CA GLY A 41 -11.96 -7.30 -0.69
C GLY A 41 -10.93 -8.42 -0.48
N LYS A 42 -10.90 -9.39 -1.38
CA LYS A 42 -9.90 -10.46 -1.37
C LYS A 42 -8.57 -9.91 -1.92
N VAL A 43 -7.49 -10.13 -1.17
CA VAL A 43 -6.12 -9.81 -1.58
C VAL A 43 -5.35 -11.10 -1.76
N ILE A 44 -4.63 -11.23 -2.88
CA ILE A 44 -3.71 -12.35 -3.15
C ILE A 44 -2.32 -11.76 -3.30
N ILE A 45 -1.35 -12.30 -2.59
CA ILE A 45 0.03 -11.86 -2.62
C ILE A 45 0.87 -13.01 -3.16
N SER A 46 1.70 -12.73 -4.14
CA SER A 46 2.69 -13.64 -4.70
C SER A 46 4.08 -13.01 -4.59
N LEU A 47 5.10 -13.86 -4.49
CA LEU A 47 6.50 -13.47 -4.52
C LEU A 47 7.03 -13.39 -5.94
#